data_AF-A0A973GWY3-F1
#
_entry.id   AF-A0A973GWY3-F1
#
_cell.length_a   1.000
_cell.length_b   1.000
_cell.length_c   1.000
_cell.angle_alpha   90.00
_cell.angle_beta   90.00
_cell.angle_gamma   90.00
#
_symmetry.space_group_name_H-M   'P 1'
#
loop_
_entity.id
_entity.type
_entity.pdbx_description
1 polymer ?
#
loop_
_entity_poly.entity_id
_entity_poly.type
_entity_poly.pdbx_seq_one_letter_code
_entity_poly.pdbx_strand_id
1 'polypeptide(L)' 'MRSTFLGLETARKGLVANQKGLDVTGQNITNVNTEGYTRQRIDTVSVSSVTNSNIR' A
#
# COMPACT_ATOMS: atom_id res chain seq x y z
N MET A 1 25.85 10.24 -0.84
CA MET A 1 25.80 8.76 -0.79
C MET A 1 24.35 8.33 -1.01
N ARG A 2 24.06 7.50 -2.02
CA ARG A 2 22.74 6.84 -2.14
C ARG A 2 22.56 5.98 -0.89
N SER A 3 21.48 6.19 -0.13
CA SER A 3 21.24 5.44 1.11
C SER A 3 21.05 3.95 0.81
N THR A 4 21.89 3.10 1.37
CA THR A 4 21.81 1.63 1.24
C THR A 4 20.46 1.08 1.78
N PHE A 5 19.83 1.82 2.70
CA PHE A 5 18.54 1.46 3.28
C PHE A 5 17.34 1.82 2.40
N LEU A 6 17.51 2.68 1.40
CA LEU A 6 16.39 3.11 0.55
C LEU A 6 15.80 1.94 -0.25
N GLY A 7 16.66 1.04 -0.75
CA GLY A 7 16.21 -0.16 -1.46
C GLY A 7 15.47 -1.13 -0.54
N LEU A 8 15.99 -1.36 0.67
CA LEU A 8 15.35 -2.22 1.68
C LEU A 8 13.99 -1.67 2.11
N GLU A 9 13.90 -0.37 2.36
CA GLU A 9 12.65 0.28 2.76
C GLU A 9 11.62 0.25 1.62
N THR A 10 12.06 0.38 0.37
CA THR A 10 11.19 0.23 -0.81
C THR A 10 10.65 -1.20 -0.91
N ALA A 11 11.51 -2.21 -0.75
CA ALA A 11 11.10 -3.61 -0.73
C ALA A 11 10.12 -3.89 0.42
N ARG A 12 10.41 -3.40 1.63
CA ARG A 12 9.53 -3.53 2.81
C ARG A 12 8.16 -2.90 2.56
N LYS A 13 8.11 -1.68 2.00
CA LYS A 13 6.84 -1.03 1.64
C LYS A 13 6.06 -1.83 0.60
N GLY A 14 6.73 -2.40 -0.40
CA GLY A 14 6.10 -3.29 -1.38
C GLY A 14 5.49 -4.54 -0.75
N LEU A 15 6.20 -5.19 0.17
CA LEU A 15 5.69 -6.35 0.91
C LEU A 15 4.45 -5.98 1.75
N VAL A 16 4.50 -4.86 2.46
CA VAL A 16 3.36 -4.40 3.28
C VAL A 16 2.15 -4.05 2.41
N ALA A 17 2.36 -3.43 1.25
CA ALA A 17 1.28 -3.12 0.31
C ALA A 17 0.61 -4.41 -0.20
N ASN A 18 1.40 -5.43 -0.56
CA ASN A 18 0.88 -6.73 -0.96
C ASN A 18 0.12 -7.44 0.17
N GLN A 19 0.64 -7.38 1.40
CA GLN A 19 -0.06 -7.93 2.57
C GLN A 19 -1.44 -7.29 2.75
N LYS A 20 -1.56 -5.97 2.55
CA LYS A 20 -2.87 -5.30 2.60
C LYS A 20 -3.81 -5.74 1.47
N GLY A 21 -3.27 -5.99 0.27
CA GLY A 21 -4.01 -6.62 -0.82
C GLY A 21 -4.65 -7.95 -0.41
N LEU A 22 -3.88 -8.80 0.27
CA LEU A 22 -4.36 -10.08 0.78
C LEU A 22 -5.43 -9.90 1.87
N ASP A 23 -5.25 -8.96 2.80
CA ASP A 23 -6.23 -8.69 3.85
C ASP A 23 -7.60 -8.29 3.25
N VAL A 24 -7.62 -7.38 2.27
CA VAL A 24 -8.85 -6.94 1.59
C VAL A 24 -9.47 -8.07 0.77
N THR A 25 -8.64 -8.89 0.12
CA THR A 25 -9.11 -10.08 -0.59
C THR A 25 -9.77 -11.07 0.37
N GLY A 26 -9.15 -11.32 1.54
CA GLY A 26 -9.71 -12.15 2.59
C GLY A 26 -11.06 -11.62 3.08
N GLN A 27 -11.16 -10.32 3.35
CA GLN A 27 -12.42 -9.68 3.75
C GLN A 27 -13.51 -9.83 2.68
N ASN A 28 -13.15 -9.65 1.41
CA ASN A 28 -14.09 -9.82 0.29
C ASN A 28 -14.58 -11.27 0.16
N ILE A 29 -13.71 -12.24 0.41
CA ILE A 29 -14.06 -13.67 0.36
C ILE A 29 -14.97 -14.03 1.55
N THR A 30 -14.60 -13.64 2.77
CA THR A 30 -15.38 -13.93 3.98
C THR A 30 -16.80 -13.37 3.89
N ASN A 31 -16.98 -12.21 3.26
CA ASN A 31 -18.28 -11.54 3.13
C ASN A 31 -18.99 -11.79 1.79
N VAL A 32 -18.54 -12.76 0.98
CA VAL A 32 -19.07 -12.97 -0.38
C VAL A 32 -20.56 -13.31 -0.42
N ASN A 33 -21.07 -13.98 0.61
CA ASN A 33 -22.47 -14.40 0.72
C ASN A 33 -23.31 -13.45 1.60
N THR A 34 -22.71 -12.36 2.09
CA THR A 34 -23.43 -11.36 2.90
C THR A 34 -24.24 -10.46 1.97
N GLU A 35 -25.57 -10.48 2.11
CA GLU A 35 -26.47 -9.64 1.31
C GLU A 35 -26.12 -8.15 1.45
N GLY A 36 -26.10 -7.43 0.33
CA GLY A 36 -25.77 -5.99 0.29
C GLY A 36 -24.28 -5.67 0.47
N TYR A 37 -23.39 -6.65 0.64
CA TYR A 37 -21.95 -6.38 0.75
C TYR A 37 -21.35 -5.89 -0.57
N THR A 38 -20.64 -4.76 -0.51
CA THR A 38 -19.85 -4.22 -1.62
C THR A 38 -18.37 -4.50 -1.40
N ARG A 39 -17.73 -5.12 -2.39
CA ARG A 39 -16.30 -5.48 -2.32
C ARG A 39 -15.41 -4.24 -2.29
N GLN A 40 -14.37 -4.31 -1.48
CA GLN A 40 -13.36 -3.26 -1.40
C GLN A 40 -12.16 -3.58 -2.31
N ARG A 41 -11.48 -2.55 -2.78
CA ARG A 41 -10.26 -2.66 -3.59
C ARG A 41 -9.20 -1.71 -3.05
N ILE A 42 -7.94 -2.10 -3.21
CA ILE A 42 -6.80 -1.26 -2.87
C ILE A 42 -6.25 -0.65 -4.15
N ASP A 43 -6.03 0.66 -4.09
CA ASP A 43 -5.26 1.40 -5.07
C ASP A 43 -3.88 1.72 -4.49
N THR A 44 -2.84 1.33 -5.22
CA THR A 44 -1.45 1.65 -4.87
C THR A 44 -0.98 2.83 -5.71
N VAL A 45 -0.35 3.80 -5.06
CA VAL A 45 0.18 5.01 -5.71
C VAL A 45 1.64 5.21 -5.36
N SER A 46 2.39 5.81 -6.26
CA SER A 46 3.78 6.18 -6.01
C SER A 46 3.87 7.25 -4.93
N VAL A 47 4.80 7.08 -3.99
CA VAL A 47 5.16 8.15 -3.05
C VAL A 47 5.81 9.29 -3.83
N SER A 48 5.25 10.50 -3.73
CA SER A 48 5.88 11.69 -4.31
C SER A 48 7.20 12.00 -3.59
N SER A 49 8.22 12.44 -4.33
CA SER A 49 9.41 12.99 -3.71
C SER A 49 9.05 14.25 -2.91
N VAL A 50 9.16 14.18 -1.58
CA VAL A 50 9.03 15.36 -0.73
C VAL A 50 10.25 16.24 -0.99
N THR A 51 10.12 17.18 -1.92
CA THR A 51 11.03 18.33 -2.00
C THR A 51 10.60 19.32 -0.93
N ASN A 52 11.34 19.40 0.17
CA ASN A 52 11.07 20.36 1.24
C ASN A 52 11.42 21.77 0.73
N SER A 53 10.45 22.47 0.12
CA SER A 53 10.61 23.84 -0.36
C SER A 53 10.48 24.83 0.80
N ASN A 54 11.48 24.85 1.69
CA ASN A 54 11.63 25.87 2.74
C ASN A 54 12.92 26.67 2.54
N ILE A 55 13.16 27.15 1.31
CA ILE A 55 14.19 28.15 1.04
C ILE A 55 13.45 29.46 0.78
N ARG A 56 13.48 30.33 1.78
CA ARG A 56 13.20 31.77 1.64
C ARG A 56 14.40 32.45 1.03
#